data_AF-A0A3S4SZ30-F1
#
_entry.id   AF-A0A3S4SZ30-F1
#
_cell.length_a   1.000
_cell.length_b   1.000
_cell.length_c   1.000
_cell.angle_alpha   90.00
_cell.angle_beta   90.00
_cell.angle_gamma   90.00
#
_symmetry.space_group_name_H-M   'P 1'
#
loop_
_entity.id
_entity.type
_entity.pdbx_description
1 polymer ?
#
loop_
_entity_poly.entity_id
_entity_poly.type
_entity_poly.pdbx_seq_one_letter_code
_entity_poly.pdbx_strand_id
1 'polypeptide(L)'
;MFFDEFDAFLDDLNNNPVTDEWYMSNFVDEHIKVLESYEAFNILKQFITYMIEKYDENSEYEIVEALRYLKLQSNTSEQFYSDEQKGKILELYQQEHSKMSLPEIL
;
A
#
# COMPACT_ATOMS: atom_id res chain seq x y z
N MET A 1 -12.77 -0.09 -7.93
CA MET A 1 -12.19 1.18 -8.39
C MET A 1 -10.75 1.26 -7.92
N PHE A 2 -10.44 1.64 -6.67
CA PHE A 2 -9.04 1.67 -6.21
C PHE A 2 -8.33 0.30 -6.26
N PHE A 3 -8.89 -0.75 -5.66
CA PHE A 3 -8.23 -2.07 -5.64
C PHE A 3 -8.09 -2.69 -7.03
N ASP A 4 -9.09 -2.54 -7.89
CA ASP A 4 -9.00 -3.05 -9.28
C ASP A 4 -7.91 -2.31 -10.08
N GLU A 5 -7.78 -0.99 -9.88
CA GLU A 5 -6.73 -0.16 -10.50
C GLU A 5 -5.35 -0.49 -9.94
N PHE A 6 -5.25 -0.73 -8.63
CA PHE A 6 -4.01 -1.13 -7.98
C PHE A 6 -3.57 -2.53 -8.42
N ASP A 7 -4.47 -3.51 -8.47
CA ASP A 7 -4.18 -4.85 -8.98
C ASP A 7 -3.70 -4.79 -10.44
N ALA A 8 -4.38 -4.01 -11.29
CA ALA A 8 -3.95 -3.82 -12.68
C ALA A 8 -2.57 -3.16 -12.79
N PHE A 9 -2.26 -2.22 -11.90
CA PHE A 9 -0.95 -1.58 -11.82
C PHE A 9 0.15 -2.58 -11.42
N LEU A 10 -0.08 -3.39 -10.38
CA LEU A 10 0.87 -4.43 -9.97
C LEU A 10 1.08 -5.48 -11.06
N ASP A 11 -0.01 -5.92 -11.69
CA ASP A 11 0.05 -6.85 -12.81
C ASP A 11 0.88 -6.30 -13.97
N ASP A 12 0.75 -5.01 -14.31
CA ASP A 12 1.55 -4.39 -15.35
C ASP A 12 3.04 -4.40 -15.01
N LEU A 13 3.41 -4.02 -13.77
CA LEU A 13 4.80 -4.02 -13.30
C LEU A 13 5.42 -5.42 -13.27
N ASN A 14 4.64 -6.42 -12.89
CA ASN A 14 5.11 -7.80 -12.81
C ASN A 14 5.30 -8.43 -14.20
N ASN A 15 4.61 -7.94 -15.23
CA ASN A 15 4.67 -8.49 -16.59
C ASN A 15 5.52 -7.64 -17.56
N ASN A 16 5.77 -6.38 -17.25
CA ASN A 16 6.52 -5.45 -18.11
C ASN A 16 7.72 -4.85 -17.37
N PRO A 17 8.87 -4.68 -18.04
CA PRO A 17 10.01 -4.03 -17.41
C PRO A 17 9.66 -2.58 -17.06
N VAL A 18 9.95 -2.19 -15.81
CA VAL A 18 9.79 -0.80 -15.36
C VAL A 18 10.76 0.09 -16.14
N THR A 19 10.22 0.97 -16.97
CA THR A 19 11.02 1.92 -17.78
C THR A 19 10.95 3.35 -17.27
N ASP A 20 10.01 3.64 -16.35
CA ASP A 20 9.81 4.95 -15.76
C ASP A 20 10.13 4.88 -14.26
N GLU A 21 11.13 5.63 -13.80
CA GLU A 21 11.49 5.71 -12.39
C GLU A 21 10.42 6.41 -11.52
N TRP A 22 9.49 7.14 -12.16
CA TRP A 22 8.42 7.88 -11.48
C TRP A 22 7.11 7.10 -11.38
N TYR A 23 7.06 5.85 -11.82
CA TYR A 23 5.86 5.03 -11.90
C TYR A 23 5.01 5.05 -10.61
N MET A 24 5.65 4.88 -9.45
CA MET A 24 4.95 4.87 -8.17
C MET A 24 4.45 6.27 -7.78
N SER A 25 5.21 7.33 -8.06
CA SER A 25 4.77 8.71 -7.84
C SER A 25 3.56 9.05 -8.70
N ASN A 26 3.58 8.64 -9.97
CA ASN A 26 2.46 8.85 -10.89
C ASN A 26 1.20 8.13 -10.39
N PHE A 27 1.31 6.86 -9.98
CA PHE A 27 0.19 6.13 -9.40
C PHE A 27 -0.39 6.84 -8.17
N VAL A 28 0.46 7.33 -7.27
CA VAL A 28 0.04 8.07 -6.07
C VAL A 28 -0.68 9.37 -6.43
N ASP A 29 -0.16 10.13 -7.39
CA ASP A 29 -0.76 11.40 -7.82
C ASP A 29 -2.13 11.18 -8.46
N GLU A 30 -2.28 10.12 -9.25
CA GLU A 30 -3.51 9.82 -9.99
C GLU A 30 -4.59 9.15 -9.13
N HIS A 31 -4.21 8.28 -8.19
CA HIS A 31 -5.17 7.41 -7.48
C HIS A 31 -5.27 7.65 -5.97
N ILE A 32 -4.25 8.25 -5.32
CA ILE A 32 -4.24 8.45 -3.86
C ILE A 32 -4.44 9.92 -3.48
N LYS A 33 -3.66 10.84 -4.04
CA LYS A 33 -3.71 12.27 -3.67
C LYS A 33 -5.02 12.96 -4.06
N VAL A 34 -5.75 12.38 -5.01
CA VAL A 34 -7.09 12.84 -5.42
C VAL A 34 -8.19 12.49 -4.42
N LEU A 35 -7.93 11.57 -3.49
CA LEU A 35 -8.90 11.12 -2.49
C LEU A 35 -9.08 12.17 -1.40
N GLU A 36 -10.31 12.36 -0.95
CA GLU A 36 -10.55 13.06 0.31
C GLU A 36 -10.00 12.25 1.49
N SER A 37 -9.61 12.90 2.58
CA SER A 37 -8.99 12.22 3.73
C SER A 37 -9.84 11.08 4.30
N TYR A 38 -11.17 11.22 4.31
CA TYR A 38 -12.07 10.17 4.79
C TYR A 38 -12.16 8.97 3.83
N GLU A 39 -12.02 9.18 2.52
CA GLU A 39 -11.98 8.13 1.51
C GLU A 39 -10.67 7.35 1.63
N ALA A 40 -9.54 8.08 1.72
CA ALA A 40 -8.23 7.49 1.95
C ALA A 40 -8.21 6.65 3.24
N PHE A 41 -8.81 7.13 4.34
CA PHE A 41 -8.90 6.34 5.58
C PHE A 41 -9.77 5.08 5.42
N ASN A 42 -10.87 5.15 4.67
CA ASN A 42 -11.73 3.98 4.41
C ASN A 42 -11.03 2.95 3.53
N ILE A 43 -10.26 3.38 2.54
CA ILE A 43 -9.43 2.50 1.71
C ILE A 43 -8.30 1.92 2.57
N LEU A 44 -7.61 2.73 3.37
CA LEU A 44 -6.52 2.31 4.25
C LEU A 44 -6.90 1.13 5.16
N LYS A 45 -8.09 1.17 5.79
CA LYS A 45 -8.60 0.05 6.60
C LYS A 45 -8.79 -1.24 5.80
N GLN A 46 -9.30 -1.12 4.58
CA GLN A 46 -9.47 -2.27 3.68
C GLN A 46 -8.10 -2.77 3.16
N PHE A 47 -7.18 -1.85 2.94
CA PHE A 47 -5.84 -2.11 2.41
C PHE A 47 -5.03 -3.01 3.36
N ILE A 48 -5.21 -2.88 4.67
CA ILE A 48 -4.61 -3.79 5.67
C ILE A 48 -5.03 -5.26 5.43
N THR A 49 -6.29 -5.49 5.08
CA THR A 49 -6.78 -6.84 4.80
C THR A 49 -6.25 -7.33 3.45
N TYR A 50 -6.25 -6.45 2.44
CA TYR A 50 -5.65 -6.71 1.14
C TYR A 50 -4.19 -7.15 1.25
N MET A 51 -3.35 -6.45 2.02
CA MET A 51 -1.94 -6.81 2.24
C MET A 51 -1.75 -8.24 2.75
N ILE A 52 -2.68 -8.74 3.56
CA ILE A 52 -2.61 -10.10 4.11
C ILE A 52 -3.12 -11.14 3.11
N GLU A 53 -4.23 -10.85 2.43
CA GLU A 53 -4.89 -11.81 1.52
C GLU A 53 -4.23 -11.91 0.15
N LYS A 54 -3.57 -10.83 -0.28
CA LYS A 54 -2.99 -10.65 -1.62
C LYS A 54 -1.48 -10.42 -1.57
N TYR A 55 -0.83 -10.90 -0.52
CA TYR A 55 0.63 -10.81 -0.41
C TYR A 55 1.31 -11.37 -1.67
N ASP A 56 2.18 -10.56 -2.26
CA ASP A 56 3.07 -10.91 -3.37
C ASP A 56 4.45 -10.36 -3.06
N GLU A 57 5.46 -11.23 -3.10
CA GLU A 57 6.85 -10.85 -2.85
C GLU A 57 7.40 -9.93 -3.93
N ASN A 58 6.91 -10.02 -5.18
CA ASN A 58 7.43 -9.20 -6.29
C ASN A 58 6.97 -7.75 -6.20
N SER A 59 5.85 -7.49 -5.54
CA SER A 59 5.22 -6.18 -5.41
C SER A 59 5.31 -5.61 -3.98
N GLU A 60 6.18 -6.17 -3.14
CA GLU A 60 6.26 -5.82 -1.73
C GLU A 60 6.54 -4.32 -1.52
N TYR A 61 7.42 -3.75 -2.35
CA TYR A 61 7.76 -2.33 -2.32
C TYR A 61 6.54 -1.44 -2.62
N GLU A 62 5.84 -1.71 -3.72
CA GLU A 62 4.69 -0.94 -4.18
C GLU A 62 3.55 -0.99 -3.17
N ILE A 63 3.31 -2.16 -2.58
CA ILE A 63 2.27 -2.34 -1.56
C ILE A 63 2.59 -1.53 -0.30
N VAL A 64 3.85 -1.54 0.17
CA VAL A 64 4.26 -0.76 1.34
C VAL A 64 4.21 0.75 1.07
N GLU A 65 4.59 1.18 -0.12
CA GLU A 65 4.51 2.59 -0.50
C GLU A 65 3.06 3.06 -0.65
N ALA A 66 2.18 2.27 -1.26
CA ALA A 66 0.75 2.58 -1.30
C ALA A 66 0.15 2.73 0.10
N LEU A 67 0.50 1.83 1.03
CA LEU A 67 0.11 1.94 2.45
C LEU A 67 0.57 3.26 3.06
N ARG A 68 1.85 3.63 2.85
CA ARG A 68 2.44 4.87 3.36
C ARG A 68 1.66 6.09 2.86
N TYR A 69 1.39 6.17 1.56
CA TYR A 69 0.67 7.31 0.97
C TYR A 69 -0.80 7.35 1.38
N LEU A 70 -1.48 6.21 1.48
CA LEU A 70 -2.84 6.16 2.04
C LEU A 70 -2.88 6.66 3.48
N LYS A 71 -1.89 6.28 4.31
CA LYS A 71 -1.78 6.77 5.69
C LYS A 71 -1.57 8.28 5.73
N LEU A 72 -0.66 8.82 4.91
CA LEU A 72 -0.41 10.26 4.82
C LEU A 72 -1.66 11.02 4.36
N GLN A 73 -2.31 10.56 3.29
CA GLN A 73 -3.51 11.20 2.74
C GLN A 73 -4.70 11.17 3.69
N SER A 74 -4.83 10.10 4.48
CA SER A 74 -5.89 9.97 5.49
C SER A 74 -5.82 11.05 6.57
N ASN A 75 -4.64 11.65 6.79
CA ASN A 75 -4.38 12.76 7.70
C ASN A 75 -5.05 12.58 9.09
N THR A 76 -4.96 11.37 9.63
CA THR A 76 -5.55 11.01 10.92
C THR A 76 -4.59 10.17 11.77
N SER A 77 -4.72 10.30 13.09
CA SER A 77 -4.06 9.44 14.08
C SER A 77 -4.88 8.22 14.47
N GLU A 78 -6.08 8.05 13.90
CA GLU A 78 -6.93 6.89 14.18
C GLU A 78 -6.26 5.58 13.79
N GLN A 79 -6.47 4.56 14.63
CA GLN A 79 -6.00 3.19 14.40
C GLN A 79 -6.82 2.54 13.27
N PHE A 80 -6.14 1.90 12.33
CA PHE A 80 -6.73 1.33 11.11
C PHE A 80 -6.45 -0.17 10.90
N TYR A 81 -5.78 -0.80 11.87
CA TYR A 81 -5.45 -2.22 11.89
C TYR A 81 -5.60 -2.78 13.32
N SER A 82 -5.77 -4.09 13.44
CA SER A 82 -5.69 -4.83 14.71
C SER A 82 -4.28 -5.37 14.96
N ASP A 83 -3.95 -5.68 16.22
CA ASP A 83 -2.65 -6.28 16.59
C ASP A 83 -2.40 -7.60 15.84
N GLU A 84 -3.44 -8.39 15.59
CA GLU A 84 -3.34 -9.62 14.80
C GLU A 84 -2.96 -9.33 13.34
N GLN A 85 -3.59 -8.35 12.71
CA GLN A 85 -3.26 -7.95 11.35
C GLN A 85 -1.85 -7.38 11.26
N LYS A 86 -1.44 -6.55 12.24
CA LYS A 86 -0.08 -6.03 12.33
C LYS A 86 0.95 -7.16 12.44
N GLY A 87 0.72 -8.14 13.31
CA GLY A 87 1.59 -9.31 13.45
C GLY A 87 1.74 -10.06 12.12
N LYS A 88 0.63 -10.37 11.46
CA LYS A 88 0.62 -11.05 10.15
C LYS A 88 1.38 -10.28 9.07
N ILE A 89 1.16 -8.97 8.97
CA ILE A 89 1.86 -8.13 7.97
C ILE A 89 3.37 -8.13 8.26
N LEU A 90 3.78 -7.96 9.51
CA LEU A 90 5.20 -7.98 9.88
C LEU A 90 5.85 -9.36 9.73
N GLU A 91 5.09 -10.44 9.66
CA GLU A 91 5.58 -11.79 9.34
C GLU A 91 5.72 -12.00 7.83
N LEU A 92 4.77 -11.51 7.03
CA LEU A 92 4.77 -11.66 5.57
C LEU A 92 5.79 -10.77 4.87
N TYR A 93 5.87 -9.49 5.25
CA TYR A 93 6.64 -8.47 4.53
C TYR A 93 8.09 -8.40 5.07
N GLN A 94 8.97 -9.21 4.49
CA GLN A 94 10.32 -9.46 5.01
C GLN A 94 11.45 -8.75 4.26
N GLN A 95 11.17 -8.04 3.17
CA GLN A 95 12.21 -7.30 2.44
C GLN A 95 12.74 -6.15 3.28
N GLU A 96 13.97 -5.71 2.97
CA GLU A 96 14.68 -4.70 3.75
C GLU A 96 13.86 -3.40 3.86
N HIS A 97 13.32 -2.92 2.74
CA HIS A 97 12.46 -1.73 2.68
C HIS A 97 11.25 -1.84 3.62
N SER A 98 10.55 -2.96 3.56
CA SER A 98 9.33 -3.20 4.33
C SER A 98 9.61 -3.29 5.82
N LYS A 99 10.69 -3.98 6.21
CA LYS A 99 11.14 -4.07 7.60
C LYS A 99 11.49 -2.71 8.21
N MET A 100 12.02 -1.80 7.40
CA MET A 100 12.32 -0.44 7.85
C MET A 100 11.06 0.44 7.90
N SER A 101 10.17 0.31 6.90
CA SER A 101 9.03 1.20 6.72
C SER A 101 7.82 0.85 7.58
N LEU A 102 7.43 -0.43 7.64
CA LEU A 102 6.19 -0.86 8.28
C LEU A 102 6.08 -0.50 9.77
N PRO A 103 7.14 -0.57 10.60
CA PRO A 103 7.06 -0.17 12.00
C PRO A 103 6.72 1.32 12.22
N GLU A 104 7.00 2.18 11.24
CA GLU A 104 6.69 3.61 11.31
C GLU A 104 5.25 3.92 10.85
N ILE A 105 4.67 3.05 10.02
CA ILE A 105 3.35 3.25 9.40
C ILE A 105 2.25 2.55 10.21
N LEU A 106 2.53 1.33 10.68
CA LEU A 106 1.64 0.51 11.51
C LEU A 106 1.75 0.93 12.97
#